data_AF-A0A0L1KNW3-F1
#
_entry.id   AF-A0A0L1KNW3-F1
#
_cell.length_a   1.000
_cell.length_b   1.000
_cell.length_c   1.000
_cell.angle_alpha   90.00
_cell.angle_beta   90.00
_cell.angle_gamma   90.00
#
_symmetry.space_group_name_H-M   'P 1'
#
loop_
_entity.id
_entity.type
_entity.pdbx_description
1 polymer ?
#
loop_
_entity_poly.entity_id
_entity_poly.type
_entity_poly.pdbx_seq_one_letter_code
_entity_poly.pdbx_strand_id
1 'polypeptide(L)'
;MAGSCLASAYTMPMGCVGILSFVGVGLAARMSYLRLQGAEGKGDAKSDFEKWHVRQLLHAEWCALILPTLIAVPLCGIHDCCTNAVMAAVTAGRIAFVTDAPRKIRCSCAGVAYLGMFYLTARVMTSVLSK
;
A
#
# COMPACT_ATOMS: atom_id res chain seq x y z
N MET A 1 -13.28 29.44 -9.74
CA MET A 1 -13.08 28.08 -10.31
C MET A 1 -11.74 27.42 -9.94
N ALA A 2 -10.94 27.96 -9.01
CA ALA A 2 -9.67 27.36 -8.59
C ALA A 2 -9.79 26.20 -7.55
N GLY A 3 -10.93 26.10 -6.85
CA GLY A 3 -11.12 25.10 -5.79
C GLY A 3 -11.32 23.65 -6.25
N SER A 4 -11.82 23.43 -7.47
CA SER A 4 -12.09 22.08 -8.00
C SER A 4 -10.84 21.36 -8.52
N CYS A 5 -9.84 22.10 -9.02
CA CYS A 5 -8.59 21.52 -9.52
C CYS A 5 -7.68 21.05 -8.37
N LEU A 6 -7.60 21.83 -7.29
CA LEU A 6 -6.89 21.45 -6.07
C LEU A 6 -7.57 20.25 -5.38
N ALA A 7 -8.90 20.22 -5.30
CA ALA A 7 -9.62 19.07 -4.73
C ALA A 7 -9.27 17.77 -5.47
N SER A 8 -9.20 17.78 -6.81
CA SER A 8 -8.82 16.61 -7.61
C SER A 8 -7.35 16.19 -7.46
N ALA A 9 -6.46 17.11 -7.08
CA ALA A 9 -5.04 16.86 -6.94
C ALA A 9 -4.70 16.06 -5.67
N TYR A 10 -5.50 16.22 -4.61
CA TYR A 10 -5.34 15.53 -3.33
C TYR A 10 -6.26 14.31 -3.17
N THR A 11 -7.35 14.20 -3.95
CA THR A 11 -8.30 13.07 -3.83
C THR A 11 -7.65 11.73 -4.10
N MET A 12 -6.84 11.62 -5.15
CA MET A 12 -6.23 10.34 -5.50
C MET A 12 -5.17 9.89 -4.48
N PRO A 13 -4.15 10.71 -4.11
CA PRO A 13 -3.18 10.32 -3.08
C PRO A 13 -3.84 9.99 -1.74
N MET A 14 -4.77 10.83 -1.26
CA MET A 14 -5.44 10.61 0.03
C MET A 14 -6.40 9.43 -0.01
N GLY A 15 -7.04 9.16 -1.16
CA GLY A 15 -7.81 7.95 -1.39
C GLY A 15 -6.95 6.70 -1.28
N CYS A 16 -5.78 6.68 -1.92
CA CYS A 16 -4.81 5.58 -1.81
C CYS A 16 -4.34 5.37 -0.37
N VAL A 17 -4.01 6.45 0.35
CA VAL A 17 -3.64 6.41 1.78
C VAL A 17 -4.76 5.80 2.61
N GLY A 18 -5.99 6.31 2.48
CA GLY A 18 -7.14 5.83 3.24
C GLY A 18 -7.42 4.34 3.00
N ILE A 19 -7.36 3.89 1.75
CA ILE A 19 -7.56 2.48 1.38
C ILE A 19 -6.49 1.58 2.03
N LEU A 20 -5.22 1.95 1.93
CA LEU A 20 -4.12 1.16 2.52
C LEU A 20 -4.18 1.11 4.05
N SER A 21 -4.54 2.21 4.70
CA SER A 21 -4.79 2.26 6.14
C SER A 21 -5.95 1.35 6.54
N PHE A 22 -7.05 1.37 5.79
CA PHE A 22 -8.21 0.51 6.04
C PHE A 22 -7.86 -0.98 5.92
N VAL A 23 -7.07 -1.36 4.90
CA VAL A 23 -6.54 -2.72 4.77
C VAL A 23 -5.69 -3.11 5.98
N GLY A 24 -4.85 -2.20 6.47
CA GLY A 24 -4.01 -2.43 7.66
C GLY A 24 -4.84 -2.68 8.92
N VAL A 25 -5.89 -1.88 9.15
CA VAL A 25 -6.83 -2.07 10.26
C VAL A 25 -7.54 -3.42 10.14
N GLY A 26 -8.01 -3.79 8.94
CA GLY A 26 -8.68 -5.07 8.71
C GLY A 26 -7.77 -6.28 9.00
N LEU A 27 -6.50 -6.21 8.60
CA LEU A 27 -5.50 -7.23 8.91
C LEU A 27 -5.21 -7.33 10.41
N ALA A 28 -5.03 -6.19 11.07
CA ALA A 28 -4.79 -6.15 12.50
C ALA A 28 -5.97 -6.71 13.29
N ALA A 29 -7.20 -6.33 12.94
CA ALA A 29 -8.42 -6.87 13.54
C ALA A 29 -8.50 -8.39 13.37
N ARG A 30 -8.27 -8.90 12.17
CA ARG A 30 -8.27 -10.35 11.90
C ARG A 30 -7.25 -11.11 12.74
N MET A 31 -6.03 -10.57 12.85
CA MET A 31 -4.98 -11.19 13.67
C MET A 31 -5.29 -11.15 15.16
N SER A 32 -5.92 -10.08 15.66
CA SER A 32 -6.44 -10.02 17.03
C SER A 32 -7.50 -11.10 17.28
N TYR A 33 -8.44 -11.30 16.36
CA TYR A 33 -9.45 -12.37 16.49
C TYR A 33 -8.81 -13.76 16.50
N LEU A 34 -7.84 -14.04 15.62
CA LEU A 34 -7.15 -15.34 15.60
C LEU A 34 -6.41 -15.61 16.91
N ARG A 35 -5.75 -14.58 17.49
CA ARG A 35 -5.10 -14.69 18.81
C ARG A 35 -6.10 -14.98 19.92
N LEU A 36 -7.25 -14.29 19.93
CA LEU A 36 -8.31 -14.52 20.92
C LEU A 36 -8.95 -15.91 20.82
N GLN A 37 -8.94 -16.53 19.63
CA GLN A 37 -9.40 -17.90 19.42
C GLN A 37 -8.38 -18.97 19.86
N GLY A 38 -7.23 -18.57 20.42
CA GLY A 38 -6.20 -19.50 20.87
C GLY A 38 -5.33 -20.05 19.74
N ALA A 39 -5.27 -19.37 18.59
CA ALA A 39 -4.32 -19.71 17.54
C ALA A 39 -2.89 -19.36 18.03
N GLU A 40 -2.23 -20.33 18.65
CA GLU A 40 -0.83 -20.24 19.05
C GLU A 40 0.05 -20.43 17.82
N GLY A 41 1.02 -19.53 17.60
CA GLY A 41 1.97 -19.57 16.48
C GLY A 41 2.96 -20.74 16.58
N LYS A 42 2.48 -21.98 16.65
CA LYS A 42 3.25 -23.21 16.90
C LYS A 42 4.16 -23.65 15.73
N GLY A 43 4.58 -22.73 14.87
CA GLY A 43 5.51 -23.03 13.77
C GLY A 43 4.93 -23.90 12.66
N ASP A 44 3.61 -24.12 12.61
CA ASP A 44 2.98 -24.75 11.45
C ASP A 44 2.82 -23.71 10.34
N ALA A 45 3.72 -23.78 9.37
CA ALA A 45 3.76 -22.92 8.19
C ALA A 45 2.49 -22.99 7.33
N LYS A 46 1.63 -24.00 7.53
CA LYS A 46 0.34 -24.13 6.84
C LYS A 46 -0.84 -23.61 7.65
N SER A 47 -0.65 -23.20 8.90
CA SER A 47 -1.72 -22.65 9.71
C SER A 47 -2.26 -21.34 9.13
N ASP A 48 -3.57 -21.13 9.25
CA ASP A 48 -4.19 -19.86 8.87
C ASP A 48 -3.57 -18.69 9.64
N PHE A 49 -3.18 -18.91 10.90
CA PHE A 49 -2.47 -17.92 11.70
C PHE A 49 -1.19 -17.46 11.00
N GLU A 50 -0.29 -18.37 10.62
CA GLU A 50 0.98 -18.01 10.00
C GLU A 50 0.77 -17.33 8.65
N LYS A 51 -0.18 -17.82 7.85
CA LYS A 51 -0.56 -17.22 6.56
C LYS A 51 -1.02 -15.77 6.72
N TRP A 52 -1.87 -15.47 7.70
CA TRP A 52 -2.36 -14.11 7.94
C TRP A 52 -1.31 -13.24 8.65
N HIS A 53 -0.48 -13.84 9.50
CA HIS A 53 0.62 -13.16 10.18
C HIS A 53 1.64 -12.63 9.17
N VAL A 54 2.08 -13.47 8.23
CA VAL A 54 3.01 -13.08 7.16
C VAL A 54 2.42 -11.96 6.29
N ARG A 55 1.11 -12.03 5.97
CA ARG A 55 0.42 -10.96 5.23
C ARG A 55 0.39 -9.65 6.00
N GLN A 56 0.09 -9.70 7.31
CA GLN A 56 0.08 -8.53 8.17
C GLN A 56 1.47 -7.90 8.26
N LEU A 57 2.50 -8.72 8.49
CA LEU A 57 3.90 -8.29 8.59
C LEU A 57 4.34 -7.58 7.31
N LEU A 58 4.16 -8.23 6.15
CA LEU A 58 4.51 -7.66 4.86
C LEU A 58 3.68 -6.42 4.52
N HIS A 59 2.44 -6.30 5.00
CA HIS A 59 1.67 -5.06 4.86
C HIS A 59 2.26 -3.93 5.71
N ALA A 60 2.59 -4.21 6.96
CA ALA A 60 3.17 -3.23 7.87
C ALA A 60 4.53 -2.70 7.38
N GLU A 61 5.44 -3.59 6.96
CA GLU A 61 6.76 -3.23 6.44
C GLU A 61 6.68 -2.29 5.24
N TRP A 62 5.80 -2.61 4.29
CA TRP A 62 5.66 -1.81 3.06
C TRP A 62 4.82 -0.55 3.26
N CYS A 63 3.81 -0.57 4.13
CA CYS A 63 3.02 0.63 4.43
C CYS A 63 3.88 1.76 5.02
N ALA A 64 4.90 1.42 5.82
CA ALA A 64 5.84 2.40 6.35
C ALA A 64 6.59 3.17 5.24
N LEU A 65 6.77 2.56 4.07
CA LEU A 65 7.39 3.20 2.90
C LEU A 65 6.36 3.85 1.98
N ILE A 66 5.22 3.18 1.74
CA ILE A 66 4.21 3.62 0.77
C ILE A 66 3.50 4.89 1.25
N LEU A 67 3.06 4.93 2.52
CA LEU A 67 2.25 6.05 3.01
C LEU A 67 3.00 7.39 2.97
N PRO A 68 4.25 7.50 3.46
CA PRO A 68 5.01 8.74 3.35
C PRO A 68 5.22 9.18 1.91
N THR A 69 5.53 8.24 1.00
CA THR A 69 5.72 8.57 -0.43
C THR A 69 4.44 9.09 -1.06
N LEU A 70 3.29 8.47 -0.79
CA LEU A 70 2.00 8.93 -1.30
C LEU A 70 1.63 10.33 -0.77
N ILE A 71 1.99 10.65 0.47
CA ILE A 71 1.79 11.98 1.07
C ILE A 71 2.79 12.99 0.48
N ALA A 72 4.04 12.58 0.21
CA ALA A 72 5.07 13.46 -0.33
C ALA A 72 4.78 13.90 -1.77
N VAL A 73 4.20 13.03 -2.60
CA VAL A 73 3.83 13.34 -4.00
C VAL A 73 3.06 14.66 -4.15
N PRO A 74 1.91 14.86 -3.48
CA PRO A 74 1.18 16.12 -3.57
C PRO A 74 1.87 17.30 -2.85
N LEU A 75 2.68 17.05 -1.82
CA LEU A 75 3.48 18.11 -1.16
C LEU A 75 4.61 18.63 -2.06
N CYS A 76 5.12 17.78 -2.96
CA CYS A 76 6.08 18.16 -3.99
C CYS A 76 5.41 18.80 -5.23
N GLY A 77 4.08 18.89 -5.28
CA GLY A 77 3.34 19.45 -6.41
C GLY A 77 3.28 18.53 -7.64
N ILE A 78 3.48 17.22 -7.46
CA ILE A 78 3.49 16.24 -8.54
C ILE A 78 2.05 15.78 -8.82
N HIS A 79 1.49 16.21 -9.97
CA HIS A 79 0.07 16.00 -10.29
C HIS A 79 -0.18 15.52 -11.74
N ASP A 80 0.69 14.68 -12.28
CA ASP A 80 0.51 14.13 -13.63
C ASP A 80 -0.30 12.82 -13.65
N CYS A 81 -0.93 12.54 -14.79
CA CYS A 81 -1.78 11.36 -14.98
C CYS A 81 -1.01 10.04 -14.76
N CYS A 82 0.27 10.00 -15.15
CA CYS A 82 1.11 8.82 -14.98
C CYS A 82 1.33 8.52 -13.49
N THR A 83 1.70 9.53 -12.71
CA THR A 83 1.85 9.42 -11.25
C THR A 83 0.56 8.93 -10.58
N ASN A 84 -0.60 9.47 -10.96
CA ASN A 84 -1.90 9.00 -10.45
C ASN A 84 -2.18 7.53 -10.80
N ALA A 85 -1.91 7.11 -12.03
CA ALA A 85 -2.07 5.73 -12.46
C ALA A 85 -1.13 4.78 -11.70
N VAL A 86 0.11 5.20 -11.46
CA VAL A 86 1.09 4.43 -10.67
C VAL A 86 0.64 4.32 -9.21
N MET A 87 0.16 5.39 -8.58
CA MET A 87 -0.40 5.33 -7.22
C MET A 87 -1.58 4.36 -7.12
N ALA A 88 -2.47 4.37 -8.12
CA ALA A 88 -3.58 3.41 -8.22
C ALA A 88 -3.07 1.97 -8.32
N ALA A 89 -2.09 1.72 -9.20
CA ALA A 89 -1.52 0.41 -9.44
C ALA A 89 -0.78 -0.14 -8.21
N VAL A 90 -0.01 0.70 -7.51
CA VAL A 90 0.63 0.35 -6.24
C VAL A 90 -0.43 -0.05 -5.22
N THR A 91 -1.47 0.77 -5.05
CA THR A 91 -2.56 0.51 -4.11
C THR A 91 -3.28 -0.80 -4.42
N ALA A 92 -3.71 -1.00 -5.67
CA ALA A 92 -4.37 -2.21 -6.12
C ALA A 92 -3.47 -3.45 -5.97
N GLY A 93 -2.19 -3.33 -6.30
CA GLY A 93 -1.20 -4.40 -6.12
C GLY A 93 -1.06 -4.82 -4.65
N ARG A 94 -1.10 -3.87 -3.72
CA ARG A 94 -1.08 -4.17 -2.27
C ARG A 94 -2.37 -4.83 -1.79
N ILE A 95 -3.53 -4.40 -2.28
CA ILE A 95 -4.80 -5.06 -1.96
C ILE A 95 -4.76 -6.52 -2.46
N ALA A 96 -4.34 -6.74 -3.71
CA ALA A 96 -4.22 -8.07 -4.30
C ALA A 96 -3.23 -8.98 -3.53
N PHE A 97 -2.22 -8.41 -2.89
CA PHE A 97 -1.28 -9.15 -2.06
C PHE A 97 -1.92 -9.72 -0.78
N VAL A 98 -2.80 -8.92 -0.17
CA VAL A 98 -3.47 -9.25 1.10
C VAL A 98 -4.65 -10.20 0.91
N THR A 99 -5.24 -10.23 -0.29
CA THR A 99 -6.34 -11.15 -0.61
C THR A 99 -5.84 -12.59 -0.82
N ASP A 100 -6.79 -13.53 -0.90
CA ASP A 100 -6.55 -14.94 -1.21
C ASP A 100 -6.28 -15.21 -2.71
N ALA A 101 -5.66 -14.27 -3.41
CA ALA A 101 -5.28 -14.45 -4.80
C ALA A 101 -4.23 -15.57 -4.98
N PRO A 102 -4.24 -16.27 -6.13
CA PRO A 102 -3.21 -17.26 -6.49
C PRO A 102 -1.80 -16.71 -6.31
N ARG A 103 -0.87 -17.55 -5.83
CA ARG A 103 0.53 -17.13 -5.54
C ARG A 103 1.20 -16.40 -6.70
N LYS A 104 1.01 -16.88 -7.93
CA LYS A 104 1.56 -16.24 -9.15
C LYS A 104 1.06 -14.80 -9.30
N ILE A 105 -0.24 -14.59 -9.12
CA ILE A 105 -0.86 -13.26 -9.21
C ILE A 105 -0.33 -12.36 -8.10
N ARG A 106 -0.24 -12.84 -6.85
CA ARG A 106 0.32 -12.06 -5.74
C ARG A 106 1.76 -11.62 -5.99
N CYS A 107 2.61 -12.51 -6.50
CA CYS A 107 4.00 -12.19 -6.82
C CYS A 107 4.09 -11.16 -7.95
N SER A 108 3.30 -11.30 -9.02
CA SER A 108 3.26 -10.32 -10.12
C SER A 108 2.76 -8.95 -9.65
N CYS A 109 1.68 -8.91 -8.88
CA CYS A 109 1.14 -7.68 -8.30
C CYS A 109 2.12 -7.02 -7.33
N ALA A 110 2.86 -7.79 -6.53
CA ALA A 110 3.91 -7.28 -5.67
C ALA A 110 5.05 -6.66 -6.49
N GLY A 111 5.49 -7.31 -7.56
CA GLY A 111 6.51 -6.76 -8.47
C GLY A 111 6.11 -5.42 -9.09
N VAL A 112 4.86 -5.31 -9.56
CA VAL A 112 4.31 -4.05 -10.09
C VAL A 112 4.28 -2.96 -9.02
N ALA A 113 3.82 -3.30 -7.80
CA ALA A 113 3.78 -2.35 -6.70
C ALA A 113 5.19 -1.86 -6.31
N TYR A 114 6.20 -2.73 -6.34
CA TYR A 114 7.58 -2.36 -6.01
C TYR A 114 8.18 -1.44 -7.07
N LEU A 115 8.00 -1.75 -8.35
CA LEU A 115 8.44 -0.87 -9.45
C LEU A 115 7.75 0.49 -9.39
N GLY A 116 6.45 0.51 -9.10
CA GLY A 116 5.69 1.74 -8.88
C GLY A 116 6.26 2.57 -7.72
N MET A 117 6.65 1.92 -6.63
CA MET A 117 7.27 2.60 -5.49
C MET A 117 8.65 3.18 -5.80
N PHE A 118 9.49 2.47 -6.56
CA PHE A 118 10.75 3.05 -7.04
C PHE A 118 10.51 4.28 -7.91
N TYR A 119 9.54 4.20 -8.83
CA TYR A 119 9.18 5.33 -9.68
C TYR A 119 8.71 6.54 -8.87
N LEU A 120 7.73 6.36 -7.96
CA LEU A 120 7.19 7.45 -7.15
C LEU A 120 8.25 8.07 -6.25
N THR A 121 9.11 7.25 -5.64
CA THR A 121 10.20 7.73 -4.78
C THR A 121 11.22 8.53 -5.58
N ALA A 122 11.62 8.04 -6.77
CA ALA A 122 12.51 8.78 -7.66
C ALA A 122 11.91 10.12 -8.09
N ARG A 123 10.61 10.16 -8.41
CA ARG A 123 9.90 11.41 -8.75
C ARG A 123 9.94 12.41 -7.60
N VAL A 124 9.64 11.96 -6.39
CA VAL A 124 9.74 12.81 -5.17
C VAL A 124 11.16 13.32 -4.98
N MET A 125 12.18 12.45 -5.05
CA MET A 125 13.58 12.84 -4.88
C MET A 125 14.03 13.88 -5.93
N THR A 126 13.71 13.65 -7.21
CA THR A 126 14.06 14.60 -8.28
C THR A 126 13.39 15.96 -8.10
N SER A 127 12.14 15.99 -7.64
CA SER A 127 11.43 17.24 -7.36
C SER A 127 12.01 18.02 -6.18
N VAL A 128 12.56 17.32 -5.18
CA VAL A 128 13.23 17.95 -4.04
C VAL A 128 14.60 18.50 -4.46
N LEU A 129 15.37 17.74 -5.25
CA LEU A 129 16.71 18.13 -5.70
C LEU A 129 16.73 19.23 -6.76
N SER A 130 15.62 19.44 -7.48
CA SER A 130 15.50 20.50 -8.49
C SER A 130 15.11 21.87 -7.92
N LYS A 131 14.94 21.98 -6.61
CA LYS A 131 14.66 23.23 -5.89
C LYS A 131 15.92 23.77 -5.25
#